data_AF-A0A2V3DUA1-F1
#
_entry.id   AF-A0A2V3DUA1-F1
#
_cell.length_a   1.000
_cell.length_b   1.000
_cell.length_c   1.000
_cell.angle_alpha   90.00
_cell.angle_beta   90.00
_cell.angle_gamma   90.00
#
_symmetry.space_group_name_H-M   'P 1'
#
loop_
_entity.id
_entity.type
_entity.pdbx_description
1 polymer ?
#
loop_
_entity_poly.entity_id
_entity_poly.type
_entity_poly.pdbx_seq_one_letter_code
_entity_poly.pdbx_strand_id
1 'polypeptide(L)' 'METLRRAAEMLAAVNKYFMGVLGADAYERYLEHHSATRCEAPALSVKEFWRDKNQRQDTNPEGRCC' A
#
# COMPACT_ATOMS: atom_id res chain seq x y z
N MET A 1 -19.06 10.12 -25.56
CA MET A 1 -18.20 8.96 -25.24
C MET A 1 -16.84 9.40 -24.70
N GLU A 2 -16.11 10.30 -25.36
CA GLU A 2 -14.79 10.77 -24.90
C GLU A 2 -14.78 11.52 -23.56
N THR A 3 -15.81 12.32 -23.27
CA THR A 3 -15.93 13.07 -22.01
C THR A 3 -16.04 12.14 -20.80
N LEU A 4 -16.82 11.05 -20.94
CA LEU A 4 -16.96 10.03 -19.91
C LEU A 4 -15.64 9.27 -19.70
N ARG A 5 -14.91 8.98 -20.78
CA ARG A 5 -13.59 8.34 -20.73
C ARG A 5 -12.58 9.21 -19.97
N ARG A 6 -12.50 10.51 -20.29
CA ARG A 6 -11.63 11.46 -19.59
C ARG A 6 -12.01 11.61 -18.12
N ALA A 7 -13.30 11.64 -17.80
CA ALA A 7 -13.76 11.68 -16.41
C ALA A 7 -13.34 10.42 -15.64
N ALA A 8 -13.45 9.23 -16.24
CA ALA A 8 -13.00 7.98 -15.63
C ALA A 8 -11.48 7.96 -15.40
N GLU A 9 -10.68 8.45 -16.35
CA GLU A 9 -9.22 8.57 -16.21
C GLU A 9 -8.83 9.51 -15.06
N MET A 10 -9.51 10.65 -14.93
CA MET A 10 -9.29 11.59 -13.84
C MET A 10 -9.67 10.99 -12.48
N LEU A 11 -10.81 10.30 -12.39
CA LEU A 11 -11.22 9.62 -11.16
C LEU A 11 -10.23 8.52 -10.74
N ALA A 12 -9.72 7.75 -11.71
CA ALA A 12 -8.71 6.74 -11.44
C ALA A 12 -7.39 7.35 -10.93
N ALA A 13 -6.96 8.48 -11.52
CA ALA A 13 -5.77 9.21 -11.07
C ALA A 13 -5.94 9.75 -9.64
N VAL A 14 -7.10 10.33 -9.33
CA VAL A 14 -7.43 10.83 -7.99
C VAL A 14 -7.48 9.69 -6.98
N ASN A 15 -8.11 8.56 -7.32
CA ASN A 15 -8.13 7.37 -6.46
C ASN A 15 -6.72 6.87 -6.19
N LYS A 16 -5.86 6.75 -7.20
CA LYS A 16 -4.47 6.33 -7.04
C LYS A 16 -3.69 7.27 -6.12
N TYR A 17 -3.92 8.58 -6.24
CA TYR A 17 -3.31 9.57 -5.35
C TYR A 17 -3.78 9.39 -3.90
N PHE A 18 -5.07 9.25 -3.65
CA PHE A 18 -5.60 9.01 -2.31
C PHE A 18 -5.11 7.69 -1.71
N MET A 19 -5.05 6.62 -2.51
CA MET A 19 -4.52 5.33 -2.05
C MET A 19 -3.05 5.45 -1.63
N GLY A 20 -2.25 6.20 -2.39
CA GLY A 20 -0.85 6.54 -2.03
C GLY A 20 -0.71 7.36 -0.75
N VAL A 21 -1.54 8.40 -0.58
CA VAL A 21 -1.50 9.29 0.60
C VAL A 21 -1.99 8.59 1.86
N LEU A 22 -3.06 7.80 1.77
CA LEU A 22 -3.61 7.03 2.89
C LEU A 22 -2.79 5.76 3.19
N GLY A 23 -1.85 5.40 2.30
CA GLY A 23 -1.07 4.18 2.39
C GLY A 23 -1.91 2.91 2.20
N ALA A 24 -3.05 3.03 1.52
CA ALA A 24 -3.91 1.91 1.17
C ALA A 24 -3.30 1.04 0.03
N ASP A 25 -2.34 1.60 -0.72
CA ASP A 25 -1.53 0.86 -1.71
C ASP A 25 -0.32 0.13 -1.08
N ALA A 26 -0.15 0.19 0.24
CA ALA A 26 1.04 -0.37 0.91
C ALA A 26 1.23 -1.88 0.66
N TYR A 27 0.15 -2.64 0.49
CA TYR A 27 0.24 -4.07 0.18
C TYR A 27 0.69 -4.33 -1.28
N GLU A 28 0.21 -3.54 -2.24
CA GLU A 28 0.67 -3.62 -3.63
C GLU A 28 2.17 -3.32 -3.71
N ARG A 29 2.62 -2.24 -3.05
CA ARG A 29 4.04 -1.89 -2.96
C ARG A 29 4.88 -2.99 -2.31
N TYR A 30 4.34 -3.68 -1.31
CA TYR A 30 4.98 -4.83 -0.68
C TYR A 30 5.18 -5.97 -1.69
N LEU A 31 4.15 -6.31 -2.47
CA LEU A 31 4.25 -7.35 -3.50
C LEU A 31 5.23 -6.98 -4.61
N GLU A 32 5.23 -5.72 -5.06
CA GLU A 32 6.21 -5.22 -6.03
C GLU A 32 7.64 -5.37 -5.49
N HIS A 33 7.87 -4.97 -4.23
CA HIS A 33 9.16 -5.11 -3.57
C HIS A 33 9.56 -6.58 -3.38
N HIS A 34 8.62 -7.43 -2.97
CA HIS A 34 8.85 -8.86 -2.77
C HIS A 34 9.22 -9.58 -4.08
N SER A 35 8.54 -9.21 -5.18
CA SER A 35 8.83 -9.71 -6.51
C SER A 35 10.19 -9.22 -7.01
N ALA A 36 10.48 -7.92 -6.84
CA ALA A 36 11.75 -7.32 -7.26
C ALA A 36 12.97 -7.87 -6.49
N THR A 37 12.81 -8.16 -5.20
CA THR A 37 13.88 -8.72 -4.36
C THR A 37 14.06 -10.22 -4.52
N ARG A 38 13.16 -10.91 -5.24
CA ARG A 38 13.14 -12.37 -5.40
C ARG A 38 13.30 -13.09 -4.05
N CYS A 39 12.55 -12.64 -3.05
CA CYS A 39 12.56 -13.29 -1.75
C CYS A 39 12.16 -14.77 -1.90
N GLU A 40 12.96 -15.67 -1.34
CA GLU A 40 12.68 -17.12 -1.37
C GLU A 40 11.51 -17.50 -0.46
N ALA A 41 11.19 -16.64 0.51
CA ALA A 41 10.01 -16.80 1.35
C ALA A 41 8.72 -16.50 0.56
N PRO A 42 7.60 -17.17 0.88
CA PRO A 42 6.32 -16.83 0.28
C PRO A 42 5.86 -15.42 0.72
N ALA A 43 5.19 -14.71 -0.19
CA ALA A 43 4.60 -13.42 0.13
C ALA A 43 3.51 -13.59 1.22
N LEU A 44 3.49 -12.67 2.18
CA LEU A 44 2.48 -12.63 3.23
C LEU A 44 1.10 -12.41 2.62
N SER A 45 0.07 -13.02 3.21
CA SER A 45 -1.31 -12.65 2.86
C SER A 45 -1.62 -11.22 3.28
N VAL A 46 -2.62 -10.59 2.67
CA VAL A 46 -3.05 -9.22 2.99
C VAL A 46 -3.32 -9.02 4.49
N LYS A 47 -3.95 -10.02 5.14
CA LYS A 47 -4.25 -9.95 6.58
C LYS A 47 -2.99 -10.00 7.42
N GLU A 48 -2.06 -10.87 7.08
CA GLU A 48 -0.78 -11.01 7.79
C GLU A 48 0.09 -9.77 7.61
N PHE A 49 0.11 -9.19 6.41
CA PHE A 49 0.80 -7.94 6.13
C PHE A 49 0.30 -6.81 7.04
N TRP A 50 -1.02 -6.59 7.12
CA TRP A 50 -1.58 -5.53 7.97
C TRP A 50 -1.37 -5.81 9.46
N ARG A 51 -1.45 -7.07 9.89
CA ARG A 51 -1.13 -7.44 11.27
C ARG A 51 0.33 -7.13 11.62
N ASP A 52 1.27 -7.57 10.78
CA ASP A 52 2.71 -7.33 10.96
C ASP A 52 3.04 -5.82 10.94
N LYS A 53 2.47 -5.07 9.99
CA LYS A 53 2.65 -3.62 9.89
C LYS A 53 2.17 -2.90 11.16
N ASN A 54 0.96 -3.21 11.63
CA ASN A 54 0.42 -2.63 12.86
C ASN A 54 1.25 -3.03 14.07
N GLN A 55 1.68 -4.29 14.14
CA GLN A 55 2.50 -4.79 15.25
C GLN A 55 3.87 -4.10 15.30
N ARG A 56 4.50 -3.83 14.15
CA ARG A 56 5.74 -3.04 14.09
C ARG A 56 5.52 -1.60 14.57
N GLN A 57 4.40 -0.98 14.23
CA GLN A 57 4.07 0.38 14.72
C GLN A 57 3.77 0.42 16.22
N ASP A 58 3.24 -0.67 16.77
CA ASP A 58 2.95 -0.81 18.21
C ASP A 58 4.21 -1.13 19.02
N THR A 59 5.04 -2.05 18.51
CA THR A 59 6.27 -2.54 19.17
C THR A 59 7.44 -1.57 19.03
N ASN A 60 7.44 -0.75 17.97
CA ASN A 60 8.45 0.25 17.70
C ASN A 60 7.84 1.67 17.71
N PRO A 61 7.44 2.18 18.89
CA PRO A 61 6.77 3.46 19.00
C PRO A 61 7.70 4.66 18.81
N GLU A 62 8.93 4.49 18.29
CA GLU A 62 9.92 5.56 18.10
C GLU A 62 9.28 6.73 17.33
N GLY A 63 9.00 7.81 18.05
CA GLY A 63 8.13 8.92 17.61
C GLY A 63 6.98 9.25 18.57
N ARG A 64 6.68 8.40 19.56
CA ARG A 64 5.75 8.68 20.66
C ARG A 64 6.56 9.11 21.88
N CYS A 65 6.61 10.42 22.08
CA CYS A 65 7.25 11.13 23.20
C CYS A 65 8.78 11.27 23.10
N CYS A 66 9.21 12.23 22.29
CA CYS A 66 10.02 13.39 22.72
C CYS A 66 9.52 14.61 21.96
#